data_AF-A0A6F8T9G8-F1
#
_entry.id   AF-A0A6F8T9G8-F1
#
_cell.length_a   1.000
_cell.length_b   1.000
_cell.length_c   1.000
_cell.angle_alpha   90.00
_cell.angle_beta   90.00
_cell.angle_gamma   90.00
#
_symmetry.space_group_name_H-M   'P 1'
#
loop_
_entity.id
_entity.type
_entity.pdbx_description
1 polymer ?
#
loop_
_entity_poly.entity_id
_entity_poly.type
_entity_poly.pdbx_seq_one_letter_code
_entity_poly.pdbx_strand_id
1 'polypeptide(L)' 'MYIKVNGTWVYLYRAVDKEGSTVDFMLSEKSDRPVVLNFFKKAIDSSGLPVKANIDKSGSNTAALEQINHI' A
#
# COMPACT_ATOMS: atom_id res chain seq x y z
N MET A 1 8.28 2.73 -2.65
CA MET A 1 9.25 3.81 -2.87
C MET A 1 9.75 4.30 -1.51
N TYR A 2 11.02 4.69 -1.39
CA TYR A 2 11.52 5.34 -0.19
C TYR A 2 11.48 6.86 -0.35
N ILE A 3 11.11 7.56 0.71
CA ILE A 3 11.20 9.01 0.80
C ILE A 3 12.01 9.39 2.04
N LYS A 4 12.67 10.54 2.01
CA LYS A 4 13.42 11.06 3.15
C LYS A 4 12.52 12.02 3.94
N VAL A 5 12.19 11.67 5.17
CA VAL A 5 11.39 12.48 6.10
C VAL A 5 12.24 12.80 7.31
N ASN A 6 12.47 14.08 7.59
CA ASN A 6 13.29 14.55 8.72
C ASN A 6 14.66 13.88 8.84
N GLY A 7 15.31 13.57 7.70
CA GLY A 7 16.63 12.92 7.69
C GLY A 7 16.58 11.39 7.59
N THR A 8 15.44 10.77 7.85
CA THR A 8 15.28 9.30 7.85
C THR A 8 14.62 8.80 6.57
N TRP A 9 15.12 7.70 6.02
CA TRP A 9 14.49 7.02 4.88
C TRP A 9 13.35 6.13 5.37
N VAL A 10 12.15 6.36 4.83
CA VAL A 10 10.95 5.59 5.15
C VAL A 10 10.27 5.12 3.87
N TYR A 11 9.59 3.98 3.95
CA TYR A 11 8.73 3.49 2.88
C TYR A 11 7.47 4.35 2.79
N LEU A 12 7.15 4.79 1.58
CA LEU A 12 5.87 5.38 1.22
C LEU A 12 4.99 4.34 0.56
N TYR A 13 3.86 4.05 1.20
CA TYR A 13 2.71 3.37 0.63
C TYR A 13 1.71 4.42 0.16
N ARG A 14 1.25 4.30 -1.10
CA ARG A 14 0.28 5.23 -1.68
C ARG A 14 -0.74 4.45 -2.50
N ALA A 15 -2.01 4.73 -2.23
CA ALA A 15 -3.14 4.27 -3.01
C ALA A 15 -3.60 5.44 -3.88
N VAL A 16 -3.76 5.18 -5.17
CA VAL A 16 -4.27 6.15 -6.13
C VAL A 16 -5.44 5.54 -6.87
N ASP A 17 -6.42 6.36 -7.23
CA ASP A 17 -7.51 5.93 -8.11
C ASP A 17 -7.05 5.85 -9.58
N LYS A 18 -7.98 5.48 -10.46
CA LYS A 18 -7.72 5.36 -11.91
C LYS A 18 -7.40 6.70 -12.58
N GLU A 19 -7.83 7.82 -12.02
CA GLU A 19 -7.57 9.17 -12.53
C GLU A 19 -6.26 9.73 -11.97
N GLY A 20 -5.58 8.98 -11.09
CA GLY A 20 -4.33 9.38 -10.45
C GLY A 20 -4.51 10.18 -9.16
N SER A 21 -5.75 10.35 -8.67
CA SER A 21 -6.02 11.03 -7.41
C SER A 21 -5.56 10.17 -6.24
N THR A 22 -4.93 10.78 -5.24
CA THR A 22 -4.51 10.04 -4.05
C THR A 22 -5.72 9.69 -3.21
N VAL A 23 -5.89 8.39 -2.97
CA VAL A 23 -6.92 7.83 -2.09
C VAL A 23 -6.43 7.79 -0.66
N ASP A 24 -5.20 7.31 -0.46
CA ASP A 24 -4.60 7.19 0.86
C ASP A 24 -3.07 7.07 0.77
N PHE A 25 -2.39 7.36 1.88
CA PHE A 25 -0.97 7.14 2.02
C PHE A 25 -0.59 6.72 3.44
N MET A 26 0.50 5.98 3.57
CA MET A 26 1.06 5.58 4.85
C MET A 26 2.58 5.54 4.75
N LEU A 27 3.24 6.01 5.82
CA LEU A 27 4.68 5.92 5.97
C LEU A 27 5.02 4.83 6.96
N SER A 28 6.06 4.06 6.66
CA SER A 28 6.58 3.05 7.58
C SER A 28 8.09 2.92 7.42
N GLU A 29 8.78 2.68 8.52
CA GLU A 29 10.21 2.33 8.50
C GLU A 29 10.44 0.90 7.99
N LYS A 30 9.40 0.06 8.03
CA LYS A 30 9.44 -1.37 7.65
C LYS A 30 8.55 -1.64 6.45
N SER A 31 9.00 -2.56 5.59
CA SER A 31 8.19 -3.12 4.51
C SER A 31 7.94 -4.60 4.69
N ASP A 32 7.31 -4.93 5.83
CA ASP A 32 6.84 -6.27 6.14
C ASP A 32 5.38 -6.45 5.74
N ARG A 33 4.97 -7.72 5.65
CA ARG A 33 3.60 -8.11 5.25
C ARG A 33 2.51 -7.51 6.15
N PRO A 34 2.64 -7.49 7.50
CA PRO A 34 1.63 -6.86 8.36
C PRO A 34 1.40 -5.38 8.05
N VAL A 35 2.47 -4.61 7.80
CA VAL A 35 2.36 -3.19 7.44
C VAL A 35 1.61 -3.04 6.11
N VAL A 36 1.95 -3.85 5.11
CA VAL A 36 1.29 -3.81 3.80
C VAL A 36 -0.21 -4.15 3.92
N LEU A 37 -0.56 -5.20 4.67
CA LEU A 37 -1.97 -5.57 4.89
C LEU A 37 -2.75 -4.48 5.62
N ASN A 38 -2.14 -3.85 6.63
CA ASN A 38 -2.76 -2.75 7.36
C ASN A 38 -3.03 -1.55 6.44
N PHE A 39 -2.10 -1.25 5.54
CA PHE A 39 -2.29 -0.22 4.53
C PHE A 39 -3.47 -0.54 3.59
N PHE A 40 -3.55 -1.78 3.09
CA PHE A 40 -4.66 -2.19 2.22
C PHE A 40 -6.01 -2.05 2.91
N LYS A 41 -6.13 -2.50 4.16
CA LYS A 41 -7.36 -2.33 4.94
C LYS A 41 -7.72 -0.86 5.09
N LYS A 42 -6.76 -0.02 5.48
CA LYS A 42 -6.97 1.43 5.61
C LYS A 42 -7.48 2.07 4.31
N ALA A 43 -6.87 1.71 3.18
CA ALA A 43 -7.27 2.23 1.87
C ALA A 43 -8.68 1.76 1.48
N ILE A 44 -9.01 0.48 1.70
CA ILE A 44 -10.35 -0.08 1.45
C ILE A 44 -11.40 0.58 2.34
N ASP A 45 -11.11 0.78 3.62
CA ASP A 45 -12.02 1.46 4.55
C ASP A 45 -12.28 2.92 4.12
N SER A 46 -11.27 3.57 3.50
CA SER A 46 -11.36 4.95 3.01
C SER A 46 -12.12 5.08 1.68
N SER A 47 -11.94 4.15 0.74
CA SER A 47 -12.48 4.27 -0.63
C SER A 47 -13.50 3.21 -1.05
N GLY A 48 -13.78 2.24 -0.19
CA GLY A 48 -14.49 1.02 -0.54
C GLY A 48 -13.58 0.00 -1.23
N LEU A 49 -14.12 -1.20 -1.44
CA LEU A 49 -13.42 -2.33 -2.05
C LEU A 49 -13.20 -2.08 -3.56
N PRO A 50 -11.96 -2.02 -4.05
CA PRO A 50 -11.70 -1.82 -5.47
C PRO A 50 -12.02 -3.09 -6.28
N VAL A 51 -12.61 -2.93 -7.46
CA VAL A 51 -12.84 -4.04 -8.41
C VAL A 51 -11.53 -4.59 -8.98
N LYS A 52 -10.50 -3.74 -9.08
CA LYS A 52 -9.16 -4.11 -9.55
C LYS A 52 -8.13 -3.21 -8.89
N ALA A 53 -7.06 -3.80 -8.35
CA ALA A 53 -5.91 -3.08 -7.83
C ALA A 53 -4.66 -3.44 -8.64
N ASN A 54 -3.86 -2.43 -9.01
CA ASN A 54 -2.53 -2.62 -9.57
C ASN A 54 -1.50 -2.27 -8.50
N ILE A 55 -0.54 -3.15 -8.29
CA ILE A 55 0.53 -2.94 -7.32
C ILE A 55 1.86 -3.20 -8.02
N ASP A 56 2.83 -2.33 -7.77
CA ASP A 56 4.21 -2.48 -8.24
C ASP A 56 4.79 -3.83 -7.79
N LYS A 57 5.51 -4.52 -8.69
CA LYS A 57 6.09 -5.87 -8.54
C LYS A 57 7.27 -5.94 -7.55
N SER A 58 7.30 -5.09 -6.53
CA SER A 58 8.25 -5.29 -5.42
C SER A 58 7.90 -6.59 -4.67
N GLY A 59 8.90 -7.37 -4.27
CA GLY A 59 8.68 -8.70 -3.68
C GLY A 59 7.76 -8.71 -2.45
N SER A 60 7.75 -7.62 -1.67
CA SER A 60 6.87 -7.44 -0.51
C SER A 60 5.39 -7.26 -0.89
N ASN A 61 5.11 -6.72 -2.07
CA ASN A 61 3.74 -6.48 -2.56
C ASN A 61 3.09 -7.76 -3.11
N THR A 62 3.87 -8.62 -3.78
CA THR A 62 3.39 -9.90 -4.31
C THR A 62 2.90 -10.82 -3.19
N ALA A 63 3.65 -10.91 -2.08
CA ALA A 63 3.27 -11.72 -0.92
C ALA A 63 2.00 -11.21 -0.21
N ALA A 64 1.71 -9.90 -0.29
CA ALA A 64 0.48 -9.34 0.27
C ALA A 64 -0.74 -9.62 -0.62
N LEU A 65 -0.57 -9.60 -1.94
CA LEU A 65 -1.61 -9.91 -2.92
C LEU A 65 -2.14 -11.34 -2.82
N GLU A 66 -1.24 -12.32 -2.65
CA GLU A 66 -1.63 -13.74 -2.56
C GLU A 66 -2.63 -13.99 -1.43
N GLN A 67 -2.58 -13.22 -0.33
CA GLN A 67 -3.49 -13.42 0.79
C GLN A 67 -4.85 -12.73 0.61
N ILE A 68 -4.92 -11.61 -0.11
CA ILE A 68 -6.16 -10.86 -0.32
C ILE A 68 -7.11 -11.62 -1.26
N ASN A 69 -6.59 -12.39 -2.22
CA ASN A 69 -7.40 -13.24 -3.10
C ASN A 69 -8.04 -14.46 -2.38
N HIS A 70 -7.77 -14.67 -1.09
CA HIS A 70 -8.33 -15.74 -0.29
C HIS A 70 -9.29 -15.25 0.81
N ILE A 71 -9.73 -13.98 0.75
CA ILE A 71 -10.69 -13.36 1.67
C ILE A 71 -11.99 -13.07 0.93
#